data_AF-A0A9E3L6W9-F1
#
_entry.id   AF-A0A9E3L6W9-F1
#
_cell.length_a   1.000
_cell.length_b   1.000
_cell.length_c   1.000
_cell.angle_alpha   90.00
_cell.angle_beta   90.00
_cell.angle_gamma   90.00
#
_symmetry.space_group_name_H-M   'P 1'
#
loop_
_entity.id
_entity.type
_entity.pdbx_description
1 polymer ?
#
loop_
_entity_poly.entity_id
_entity_poly.type
_entity_poly.pdbx_seq_one_letter_code
_entity_poly.pdbx_strand_id
1 'polypeptide(L)'
;MPFVHYAVRGLVGGLKEQLSRIRFQQWDVAWRNFVYETFREKTGKTSKRQRDLLLDLPDQHFVPVKVMELTPRLAKNYAQSTLRTLQRDLDALEKMELLERSHKGVRARKEIILAFLPTQKRPNV
;
A
#
# COMPACT_ATOMS: atom_id res chain seq x y z
N MET A 1 15.44 22.83 -37.45
CA MET A 1 16.35 22.06 -36.57
C MET A 1 15.59 20.93 -35.85
N PRO A 2 15.37 19.76 -36.48
CA PRO A 2 14.55 18.67 -35.91
C PRO A 2 15.21 17.94 -34.72
N PHE A 3 16.55 17.86 -34.72
CA PHE A 3 17.33 17.11 -33.72
C PHE A 3 17.21 17.67 -32.31
N VAL A 4 17.34 18.99 -32.14
CA VAL A 4 17.26 19.65 -30.81
C VAL A 4 15.87 19.46 -30.19
N HIS A 5 14.81 19.54 -31.00
CA HIS A 5 13.45 19.36 -30.55
C HIS A 5 13.15 17.91 -30.12
N TYR A 6 13.71 16.93 -30.83
CA TYR A 6 13.62 15.52 -30.44
C TYR A 6 14.43 15.22 -29.17
N ALA A 7 15.64 15.77 -29.05
CA ALA A 7 16.50 15.60 -27.88
C ALA A 7 15.85 16.17 -26.60
N VAL A 8 15.24 17.35 -26.69
CA VAL A 8 14.51 17.96 -25.56
C VAL A 8 13.27 17.13 -25.19
N ARG A 9 12.51 16.62 -26.17
CA ARG A 9 11.37 15.71 -25.90
C ARG A 9 11.81 14.40 -25.24
N GLY A 10 12.91 13.81 -25.71
CA GLY A 10 13.51 12.60 -25.13
C GLY A 10 13.97 12.82 -23.69
N LEU A 11 14.63 13.95 -23.41
CA LEU A 11 15.06 14.33 -22.06
C LEU A 11 13.87 14.51 -21.11
N VAL A 12 12.82 15.21 -21.54
CA VAL A 12 11.58 15.37 -20.76
C VAL A 12 10.90 14.02 -20.50
N GLY A 13 10.89 13.13 -21.50
CA GLY A 13 10.39 11.76 -21.35
C GLY A 13 11.17 10.97 -20.30
N GLY A 14 12.50 10.95 -20.40
CA GLY A 14 13.37 10.26 -19.44
C GLY A 14 13.25 10.80 -18.02
N LEU A 15 13.18 12.12 -17.84
CA LEU A 15 12.98 12.75 -16.53
C LEU A 15 11.62 12.39 -15.92
N LYS A 16 10.55 12.33 -16.73
CA LYS A 16 9.22 11.90 -16.27
C LYS A 16 9.22 10.43 -15.84
N GLU A 17 9.92 9.57 -16.57
CA GLU A 17 10.04 8.16 -16.22
C GLU A 17 10.83 7.96 -14.92
N GLN A 18 11.97 8.63 -14.79
CA GLN A 18 12.77 8.62 -13.55
C GLN A 18 11.97 9.14 -12.36
N LEU A 19 11.24 10.26 -12.53
CA LEU A 19 10.39 10.81 -11.48
C LEU A 19 9.25 9.85 -11.10
N SER A 20 8.68 9.12 -12.06
CA SER A 20 7.64 8.14 -11.79
C SER A 20 8.17 6.96 -10.98
N ARG A 21 9.36 6.46 -11.30
CA ARG A 21 10.04 5.39 -10.55
C ARG A 21 10.38 5.83 -9.12
N ILE A 22 10.95 7.03 -8.95
CA ILE A 22 11.24 7.60 -7.63
C ILE A 22 9.95 7.75 -6.81
N ARG A 23 8.87 8.24 -7.42
CA ARG A 23 7.57 8.38 -6.73
C ARG A 23 7.00 7.03 -6.30
N PHE A 24 7.12 5.99 -7.10
CA PHE A 24 6.68 4.64 -6.71
C PHE A 24 7.45 4.12 -5.49
N GLN A 25 8.77 4.33 -5.45
CA GLN A 25 9.59 3.97 -4.29
C GLN A 25 9.24 4.80 -3.04
N GLN A 26 9.00 6.10 -3.21
CA GLN A 26 8.56 6.98 -2.13
C GLN A 26 7.17 6.60 -1.60
N TRP A 27 6.28 6.04 -2.43
CA TRP A 27 4.96 5.59 -1.99
C TRP A 27 5.02 4.41 -1.03
N ASP A 28 5.82 3.38 -1.30
CA ASP A 28 5.89 2.24 -0.38
C ASP A 28 6.50 2.65 0.97
N VAL A 29 7.52 3.51 0.95
CA VAL A 29 8.12 4.06 2.18
C VAL A 29 7.10 4.90 2.96
N ALA A 30 6.39 5.81 2.28
CA ALA A 30 5.35 6.62 2.91
C ALA A 30 4.21 5.76 3.48
N TRP A 31 3.84 4.67 2.80
CA TRP A 31 2.84 3.72 3.29
C TRP A 31 3.29 3.08 4.58
N ARG A 32 4.49 2.51 4.60
CA ARG A 32 5.04 1.85 5.78
C ARG A 32 5.09 2.81 6.96
N ASN A 33 5.58 4.03 6.74
CA ASN A 33 5.63 5.06 7.77
C ASN A 33 4.24 5.42 8.30
N PHE A 34 3.28 5.67 7.41
CA PHE A 34 1.89 5.95 7.77
C PHE A 34 1.27 4.81 8.60
N VAL A 35 1.49 3.57 8.20
CA VAL A 35 1.04 2.38 8.93
C VAL A 35 1.73 2.30 10.30
N TYR A 36 3.03 2.54 10.40
CA TYR A 36 3.72 2.55 11.69
C TYR A 36 3.19 3.64 12.63
N GLU A 37 2.98 4.86 12.15
CA GLU A 37 2.42 5.97 12.93
C GLU A 37 0.97 5.68 13.36
N THR A 38 0.13 5.15 12.47
CA THR A 38 -1.28 4.80 12.78
C THR A 38 -1.39 3.78 13.92
N PHE A 39 -0.39 2.90 14.06
CA PHE A 39 -0.33 1.88 15.10
C PHE A 39 0.58 2.26 16.28
N ARG A 40 1.18 3.46 16.30
CA ARG A 40 2.18 3.87 17.30
C ARG A 40 1.63 3.87 18.72
N GLU A 41 0.42 4.38 18.90
CA GLU A 41 -0.26 4.43 20.22
C GLU A 41 -0.98 3.11 20.57
N LYS A 42 -1.22 2.25 19.57
CA LYS A 42 -1.92 0.97 19.74
C LYS A 42 -0.94 -0.11 20.18
N THR A 43 -0.69 -0.20 21.49
CA THR A 43 0.18 -1.25 22.04
C THR A 43 -0.60 -2.54 22.30
N GLY A 44 -0.13 -3.67 21.76
CA GLY A 44 -0.77 -4.98 21.96
C GLY A 44 -0.51 -6.00 20.85
N LYS A 45 -0.70 -7.29 21.17
CA LYS A 45 -0.52 -8.39 20.21
C LYS A 45 -1.46 -8.26 19.00
N THR A 46 -2.69 -7.81 19.21
CA THR A 46 -3.69 -7.60 18.14
C THR A 46 -3.27 -6.48 17.20
N SER A 47 -2.91 -5.32 17.72
CA SER A 47 -2.42 -4.18 16.95
C SER A 47 -1.20 -4.54 16.12
N LYS A 48 -0.27 -5.31 16.70
CA LYS A 48 0.90 -5.83 15.98
C LYS A 48 0.50 -6.75 14.82
N ARG A 49 -0.42 -7.70 15.03
CA ARG A 49 -0.91 -8.59 13.96
C ARG A 49 -1.59 -7.81 12.82
N GLN A 50 -2.46 -6.85 13.17
CA GLN A 50 -3.18 -6.03 12.19
C GLN A 50 -2.24 -5.21 11.33
N ARG A 51 -1.24 -4.57 11.97
CA ARG A 51 -0.18 -3.85 11.28
C ARG A 51 0.62 -4.75 10.36
N ASP A 52 1.10 -5.88 10.87
CA ASP A 52 1.93 -6.81 10.10
C ASP A 52 1.13 -7.39 8.91
N LEU A 53 -0.16 -7.67 9.09
CA LEU A 53 -1.07 -8.09 8.00
C LEU A 53 -1.16 -7.03 6.90
N LEU A 54 -1.30 -5.76 7.28
CA LEU A 54 -1.42 -4.66 6.32
C LEU A 54 -0.11 -4.42 5.54
N LEU A 55 1.04 -4.68 6.16
CA LEU A 55 2.36 -4.56 5.53
C LEU A 55 2.71 -5.75 4.63
N ASP A 56 2.16 -6.94 4.90
CA ASP A 56 2.39 -8.15 4.12
C ASP A 56 1.46 -8.26 2.90
N LEU A 57 0.42 -7.42 2.81
CA LEU A 57 -0.46 -7.36 1.63
C LEU A 57 0.30 -6.80 0.41
N PRO A 58 0.23 -7.48 -0.75
CA PRO A 58 0.92 -7.05 -1.96
C PRO A 58 0.29 -5.80 -2.54
N ASP A 59 1.09 -5.09 -3.32
CA ASP A 59 0.68 -3.88 -4.00
C ASP A 59 -0.35 -4.17 -5.10
N GLN A 60 -1.31 -3.25 -5.22
CA GLN A 60 -2.21 -3.09 -6.37
C GLN A 60 -3.18 -4.23 -6.67
N HIS A 61 -3.09 -5.39 -6.01
CA HIS A 61 -3.90 -6.56 -6.32
C HIS A 61 -4.70 -7.05 -5.10
N PHE A 62 -5.92 -7.54 -5.37
CA PHE A 62 -6.72 -8.21 -4.37
C PHE A 62 -6.15 -9.61 -4.11
N VAL A 63 -5.95 -9.94 -2.84
CA VAL A 63 -5.54 -11.27 -2.41
C VAL A 63 -6.73 -11.98 -1.81
N PRO A 64 -7.06 -13.20 -2.27
CA PRO A 64 -8.09 -14.01 -1.64
C PRO A 64 -7.71 -14.29 -0.17
N VAL A 65 -8.66 -14.20 0.75
CA VAL A 65 -8.42 -14.44 2.19
C VAL A 65 -7.80 -15.81 2.43
N LYS A 66 -8.23 -16.83 1.69
CA LYS A 66 -7.66 -18.18 1.72
C LYS A 66 -6.17 -18.24 1.32
N VAL A 67 -5.70 -17.34 0.46
CA VAL A 67 -4.29 -17.30 0.02
C VAL A 67 -3.42 -16.60 1.07
N MET A 68 -3.96 -15.63 1.80
CA MET A 68 -3.27 -15.01 2.94
C MET A 68 -2.95 -16.03 4.04
N GLU A 69 -3.83 -17.01 4.26
CA GLU A 69 -3.60 -18.12 5.21
C GLU A 69 -2.38 -19.00 4.82
N LEU A 70 -1.95 -18.97 3.56
CA LEU A 70 -0.89 -19.83 3.03
C LEU A 70 0.49 -19.17 3.01
N THR A 71 0.60 -17.85 3.25
CA THR A 71 1.93 -17.23 3.36
C THR A 71 2.57 -17.61 4.71
N PRO A 72 3.82 -18.12 4.74
CA PRO A 72 4.43 -18.65 5.96
C PRO A 72 4.45 -17.67 7.14
N ARG A 73 4.57 -16.36 6.84
CA ARG A 73 4.62 -15.29 7.84
C ARG A 73 3.26 -15.01 8.47
N LEU A 74 2.18 -14.92 7.67
CA LEU A 74 0.82 -14.78 8.19
C LEU A 74 0.34 -16.07 8.85
N ALA A 75 0.63 -17.23 8.25
CA ALA A 75 0.34 -18.53 8.85
C ALA A 75 0.95 -18.64 10.26
N LYS A 76 2.19 -18.15 10.48
CA LYS A 76 2.81 -18.11 11.81
C LYS A 76 2.10 -17.14 12.77
N ASN A 77 1.70 -15.95 12.29
CA ASN A 77 1.00 -14.95 13.10
C ASN A 77 -0.40 -15.40 13.52
N TYR A 78 -1.04 -16.27 12.72
CA TYR A 78 -2.38 -16.82 12.96
C TYR A 78 -2.36 -18.32 13.33
N ALA A 79 -1.19 -18.95 13.50
CA ALA A 79 -1.06 -20.40 13.75
C ALA A 79 -1.82 -20.89 15.00
N GLN A 80 -2.01 -19.99 15.98
CA GLN A 80 -2.71 -20.25 17.24
C GLN A 80 -4.08 -19.54 17.29
N SER A 81 -4.51 -18.92 16.19
CA SER A 81 -5.71 -18.09 16.10
C SER A 81 -6.70 -18.68 15.10
N THR A 82 -7.99 -18.69 15.45
CA THR A 82 -9.04 -19.18 14.56
C THR A 82 -9.25 -18.24 13.37
N LEU A 83 -9.83 -18.73 12.26
CA LEU A 83 -10.31 -17.93 11.12
C LEU A 83 -11.15 -16.71 11.54
N ARG A 84 -11.89 -16.83 12.65
CA ARG A 84 -12.68 -15.75 13.24
C ARG A 84 -11.83 -14.57 13.72
N THR A 85 -10.59 -14.81 14.16
CA THR A 85 -9.64 -13.77 14.57
C THR A 85 -9.13 -13.00 13.35
N LEU A 86 -8.80 -13.70 12.27
CA LEU A 86 -8.40 -13.08 11.01
C LEU A 86 -9.53 -12.21 10.45
N GLN A 87 -10.77 -12.71 10.44
CA GLN A 87 -11.94 -11.94 10.02
C GLN A 87 -12.13 -10.68 10.87
N ARG A 88 -12.02 -10.79 12.20
CA ARG A 88 -12.11 -9.64 13.12
C ARG A 88 -11.02 -8.60 12.86
N ASP A 89 -9.79 -9.03 12.57
CA ASP A 89 -8.68 -8.13 12.24
C ASP A 89 -8.92 -7.43 10.90
N LEU A 90 -9.39 -8.17 9.89
CA LEU A 90 -9.76 -7.59 8.60
C LEU A 90 -10.93 -6.60 8.73
N ASP A 91 -11.95 -6.90 9.56
CA ASP A 91 -13.09 -6.01 9.80
C ASP A 91 -12.63 -4.72 10.51
N ALA A 92 -11.69 -4.83 11.45
CA ALA A 92 -11.13 -3.68 12.14
C ALA A 92 -10.33 -2.78 11.18
N LEU A 93 -9.51 -3.39 10.31
CA LEU A 93 -8.73 -2.65 9.31
C LEU A 93 -9.61 -1.98 8.25
N GLU A 94 -10.71 -2.62 7.85
CA GLU A 94 -11.71 -2.03 6.95
C GLU A 94 -12.42 -0.84 7.60
N LYS A 95 -12.79 -0.93 8.89
CA LYS A 95 -13.36 0.19 9.66
C LYS A 95 -12.40 1.36 9.84
N MET A 96 -11.10 1.09 9.86
CA MET A 96 -10.06 2.13 9.86
C MET A 96 -9.79 2.68 8.45
N GLU A 97 -10.54 2.23 7.45
CA GLU A 97 -10.40 2.58 6.03
C GLU A 97 -9.04 2.21 5.41
N LEU A 98 -8.19 1.45 6.12
CA LEU A 98 -6.86 1.05 5.66
C LEU A 98 -6.89 -0.12 4.68
N LEU A 99 -8.01 -0.82 4.59
CA LEU A 99 -8.20 -2.03 3.80
C LEU A 99 -9.50 -1.94 3.01
N GLU A 100 -9.47 -2.50 1.81
CA GLU A 100 -10.60 -2.60 0.90
C GLU A 100 -10.97 -4.07 0.67
N ARG A 101 -12.26 -4.37 0.73
CA ARG A 101 -12.80 -5.71 0.41
C ARG A 101 -13.51 -5.71 -0.93
N SER A 102 -13.35 -6.80 -1.66
CA SER A 102 -14.05 -7.07 -2.91
C SER A 102 -14.37 -8.56 -3.01
N HIS A 103 -15.18 -8.93 -4.01
CA HIS A 103 -15.45 -10.33 -4.36
C HIS A 103 -14.18 -11.12 -4.69
N LYS A 104 -13.09 -10.43 -5.09
CA LYS A 104 -11.77 -11.02 -5.40
C LYS A 104 -10.90 -11.26 -4.16
N GLY A 105 -11.26 -10.73 -3.00
CA GLY A 105 -10.47 -10.81 -1.78
C GLY A 105 -10.29 -9.45 -1.10
N VAL A 106 -9.13 -9.22 -0.51
CA VAL A 106 -8.82 -7.96 0.20
C VAL A 106 -7.53 -7.33 -0.31
N ARG A 107 -7.43 -6.02 -0.17
CA ARG A 107 -6.30 -5.20 -0.62
C ARG A 107 -6.04 -4.07 0.36
N ALA A 108 -4.77 -3.71 0.55
CA ALA A 108 -4.41 -2.51 1.31
C ALA A 108 -4.78 -1.25 0.52
N ARG A 109 -5.44 -0.28 1.17
CA ARG A 109 -5.84 1.00 0.56
C ARG A 109 -4.68 2.00 0.60
N LYS A 110 -3.60 1.70 -0.13
CA LYS A 110 -2.39 2.57 -0.16
C LYS A 110 -2.65 3.94 -0.79
N GLU A 111 -3.78 4.11 -1.49
CA GLU A 111 -4.17 5.37 -2.15
C GLU A 111 -4.41 6.51 -1.16
N ILE A 112 -4.63 6.22 0.12
CA ILE A 112 -4.76 7.24 1.17
C ILE A 112 -3.52 8.16 1.20
N ILE A 113 -2.34 7.62 0.89
CA ILE A 113 -1.10 8.40 0.84
C ILE A 113 -1.14 9.48 -0.22
N LEU A 114 -1.90 9.26 -1.31
CA LEU A 114 -2.02 10.23 -2.39
C LEU A 114 -2.62 11.55 -1.92
N ALA A 115 -3.47 11.52 -0.89
CA ALA A 115 -4.02 12.72 -0.27
C ALA A 115 -2.96 13.57 0.45
N PHE A 116 -1.83 12.98 0.83
CA PHE A 116 -0.73 13.66 1.50
C PHE A 116 0.40 14.09 0.54
N LEU A 117 0.29 13.78 -0.75
CA LEU A 117 1.28 14.22 -1.73
C LEU A 117 1.02 15.68 -2.13
N PRO A 118 2.07 16.50 -2.29
CA PRO A 118 1.92 17.85 -2.80
C PRO A 118 1.26 17.81 -4.20
N THR A 119 0.10 18.46 -4.33
CA THR A 119 -0.65 18.58 -5.58
C THR A 119 0.24 19.19 -6.66
N GLN A 120 0.50 18.45 -7.74
CA GLN A 120 1.18 19.04 -8.90
C GLN A 120 0.24 20.06 -9.54
N LYS A 121 0.72 21.30 -9.65
CA LYS A 121 0.10 22.32 -10.50
C LYS A 121 0.00 21.73 -11.91
N ARG A 122 -1.22 21.60 -12.45
CA ARG A 122 -1.42 21.18 -13.85
C ARG A 122 -0.56 22.09 -14.73
N PRO A 123 0.29 21.57 -15.63
CA PRO A 123 0.96 22.43 -16.59
C PRO A 123 -0.14 23.07 -17.44
N ASN A 124 -0.22 24.40 -17.42
CA ASN A 124 -1.07 25.14 -18.34
C ASN A 124 -0.69 24.71 -19.76
N VAL A 125 -1.69 24.22 -20.49
CA VAL A 125 -1.61 23.91 -21.92
C VAL A 125 -1.42 25.21 -22.69
#